data_AF-A0A9W7NMX5-F1
#
_entry.id   AF-A0A9W7NMX5-F1
#
_cell.length_a   1.000
_cell.length_b   1.000
_cell.length_c   1.000
_cell.angle_alpha   90.00
_cell.angle_beta   90.00
_cell.angle_gamma   90.00
#
_symmetry.space_group_name_H-M   'P 1'
#
loop_
_entity.id
_entity.type
_entity.pdbx_description
1 polymer ?
#
loop_
_entity_poly.entity_id
_entity_poly.type
_entity_poly.pdbx_seq_one_letter_code
_entity_poly.pdbx_strand_id
1 'polypeptide(L)'
;MADRTPNEIEEIKAILVAHQTWLKRRGGRRADLSFRDLSNLKLDGVNLNGAKLAGANLVGARLVRADLSQADLFGADMEGTNLTAATLIGVDLRGANLHRAVLTDANLRGADFRAGSLMSGVEDKPRSDGVTRLTEAKMERSILAGANFTGCDLSGADLNDADLTGADMTAAVLVGADFWGATLNGVTFDGTTIDEATLDRNYLPASLPENAIVKPAYKSMPSAEFLEAVAEHERWVNSQGAEGRHLDLDLVSVVGADLTGRVLAAARLRRCRLMGVRLRKASLEMADLSYTELVGADLTEACLNGTNLRRAGLARAVLARADARPARLSGDRPWPTNFDGANLTGADLRDARMEDAVLRSAKLAGAKLDGTGITVAEATAPPPPPVPEERRAQRRYAHPSLIVRTDRGAHPTRNWSIGGLCLRVPDNLFHEGETIDARLSMEGRDDVTASARMVVVSEGIGKGQVSVRFHQYSDDLKTLLKTAFLEHQKLEG
;
A
#
# COMPACT_ATOMS: atom_id res chain seq x y z
N MET A 1 11.06 16.11 -16.14
CA MET A 1 11.43 14.72 -16.50
C MET A 1 11.57 14.69 -18.01
N ALA A 2 12.70 14.20 -18.53
CA ALA A 2 12.87 14.08 -19.97
C ALA A 2 11.98 12.93 -20.48
N ASP A 3 11.09 13.21 -21.43
CA ASP A 3 10.29 12.16 -22.07
C ASP A 3 11.22 11.25 -22.88
N ARG A 4 11.09 9.93 -22.67
CA ARG A 4 11.78 8.94 -23.52
C ARG A 4 11.34 9.09 -24.95
N THR A 5 12.31 9.03 -25.85
CA THR A 5 12.04 8.93 -27.27
C THR A 5 11.37 7.59 -27.60
N PRO A 6 10.52 7.53 -28.63
CA PRO A 6 9.94 6.27 -29.12
C PRO A 6 11.00 5.21 -29.45
N ASN A 7 12.17 5.64 -29.95
CA ASN A 7 13.28 4.75 -30.26
C ASN A 7 13.84 4.05 -29.02
N GLU A 8 13.96 4.76 -27.89
CA GLU A 8 14.42 4.15 -26.62
C GLU A 8 13.43 3.09 -26.11
N ILE A 9 12.13 3.35 -26.26
CA ILE A 9 11.08 2.39 -25.87
C ILE A 9 11.17 1.12 -26.74
N GLU A 10 11.32 1.27 -28.05
CA GLU A 10 11.47 0.13 -28.95
C GLU A 10 12.76 -0.65 -28.71
N GLU A 11 13.85 0.04 -28.39
CA GLU A 11 15.11 -0.61 -28.02
C GLU A 11 14.96 -1.44 -26.74
N ILE A 12 14.31 -0.88 -25.70
CA ILE A 12 14.02 -1.61 -24.46
C ILE A 12 13.16 -2.85 -24.77
N LYS A 13 12.09 -2.71 -25.57
CA LYS A 13 11.26 -3.85 -25.98
C LYS A 13 12.07 -4.92 -26.69
N ALA A 14 12.94 -4.54 -27.62
CA ALA A 14 13.80 -5.48 -28.34
C ALA A 14 14.74 -6.23 -27.40
N ILE A 15 15.30 -5.55 -26.39
CA ILE A 15 16.12 -6.18 -25.34
C ILE A 15 15.28 -7.19 -24.54
N LEU A 16 14.06 -6.83 -24.13
CA LEU A 16 13.17 -7.72 -23.38
C LEU A 16 12.78 -8.97 -24.19
N VAL A 17 12.46 -8.83 -25.47
CA VAL A 17 12.14 -9.96 -26.37
C VAL A 17 13.34 -10.88 -26.56
N ALA A 18 14.52 -10.30 -26.79
CA ALA A 18 15.75 -11.08 -26.92
C ALA A 18 16.08 -11.85 -25.63
N HIS A 19 15.80 -11.24 -24.46
CA HIS A 19 16.00 -11.88 -23.17
C HIS A 19 15.01 -13.02 -22.90
N GLN A 20 13.73 -12.84 -23.23
CA GLN A 20 12.76 -13.93 -23.15
C GLN A 20 13.12 -15.12 -24.05
N THR A 21 13.71 -14.85 -25.22
CA THR A 21 14.19 -15.90 -26.12
C THR A 21 15.40 -16.63 -25.51
N TRP A 22 16.30 -15.87 -24.88
CA TRP A 22 17.47 -16.39 -24.17
C TRP A 22 17.09 -17.30 -23.01
N LEU A 23 16.11 -16.91 -22.19
CA LEU A 23 15.59 -17.73 -21.08
C LEU A 23 15.02 -19.07 -21.56
N LYS A 24 14.42 -19.11 -22.75
CA LYS A 24 13.88 -20.33 -23.38
C LYS A 24 14.95 -21.22 -24.01
N ARG A 25 16.24 -20.82 -23.96
CA ARG A 25 17.37 -21.49 -24.64
C ARG A 25 17.16 -21.64 -26.16
N ARG A 26 16.48 -20.69 -26.79
CA ARG A 26 16.17 -20.69 -28.24
C ARG A 26 16.96 -19.64 -29.02
N GLY A 27 18.17 -19.29 -28.56
CA GLY A 27 18.91 -18.11 -29.04
C GLY A 27 18.53 -16.84 -28.28
N GLY A 28 18.99 -15.67 -28.72
CA GLY A 28 18.81 -14.39 -28.01
C GLY A 28 19.97 -14.03 -27.08
N ARG A 29 19.81 -12.97 -26.29
CA ARG A 29 20.84 -12.46 -25.37
C ARG A 29 20.25 -12.11 -24.01
N ARG A 30 21.02 -12.34 -22.94
CA ARG A 30 20.73 -11.84 -21.59
C ARG A 30 20.48 -10.32 -21.67
N ALA A 31 19.42 -9.83 -21.02
CA ALA A 31 19.12 -8.40 -21.05
C ALA A 31 20.26 -7.61 -20.40
N ASP A 32 20.70 -6.56 -21.09
CA ASP A 32 21.57 -5.53 -20.54
C ASP A 32 20.84 -4.20 -20.61
N LEU A 33 20.31 -3.80 -19.45
CA LEU A 33 19.58 -2.57 -19.19
C LEU A 33 20.37 -1.65 -18.25
N SER A 34 21.67 -1.91 -18.08
CA SER A 34 22.53 -1.13 -17.19
C SER A 34 22.50 0.35 -17.58
N PHE A 35 22.38 1.22 -16.59
CA PHE A 35 22.29 2.68 -16.72
C PHE A 35 21.13 3.24 -17.56
N ARG A 36 20.20 2.41 -18.02
CA ARG A 36 19.05 2.86 -18.82
C ARG A 36 17.96 3.48 -17.97
N ASP A 37 17.17 4.37 -18.59
CA ASP A 37 15.97 4.94 -17.99
C ASP A 37 14.74 4.07 -18.28
N LEU A 38 14.19 3.48 -17.23
CA LEU A 38 13.00 2.63 -17.18
C LEU A 38 11.89 3.24 -16.28
N SER A 39 12.09 4.45 -15.75
CA SER A 39 11.15 5.13 -14.85
C SER A 39 9.72 5.20 -15.40
N ASN A 40 8.72 4.97 -14.55
CA ASN A 40 7.29 5.00 -14.89
C ASN A 40 6.85 3.99 -15.97
N LEU A 41 7.71 3.06 -16.42
CA LEU A 41 7.31 2.03 -17.38
C LEU A 41 6.42 0.97 -16.73
N LYS A 42 5.50 0.43 -17.52
CA LYS A 42 4.66 -0.73 -17.15
C LYS A 42 5.34 -2.01 -17.63
N LEU A 43 5.93 -2.74 -16.70
CA LEU A 43 6.74 -3.93 -16.91
C LEU A 43 6.16 -5.14 -16.14
N ASP A 44 4.84 -5.16 -15.95
CA ASP A 44 4.16 -6.20 -15.18
C ASP A 44 4.38 -7.60 -15.75
N GLY A 45 4.71 -8.56 -14.88
CA GLY A 45 4.92 -9.95 -15.27
C GLY A 45 6.11 -10.19 -16.19
N VAL A 46 6.97 -9.18 -16.42
CA VAL A 46 8.20 -9.37 -17.21
C VAL A 46 9.09 -10.40 -16.52
N ASN A 47 9.72 -11.28 -17.31
CA ASN A 47 10.80 -12.13 -16.83
C ASN A 47 12.14 -11.49 -17.20
N LEU A 48 12.82 -10.98 -16.18
CA LEU A 48 14.15 -10.39 -16.16
C LEU A 48 15.10 -11.24 -15.30
N ASN A 49 14.86 -12.56 -15.23
CA ASN A 49 15.70 -13.48 -14.47
C ASN A 49 17.16 -13.40 -14.96
N GLY A 50 18.04 -13.06 -14.03
CA GLY A 50 19.43 -12.83 -14.35
C GLY A 50 19.69 -11.57 -15.19
N ALA A 51 18.77 -10.66 -15.46
CA ALA A 51 19.09 -9.47 -16.27
C ALA A 51 20.16 -8.58 -15.61
N LYS A 52 20.90 -7.80 -16.41
CA LYS A 52 21.78 -6.73 -15.91
C LYS A 52 21.01 -5.42 -15.91
N LEU A 53 20.87 -4.79 -14.76
CA LEU A 53 20.19 -3.51 -14.53
C LEU A 53 21.02 -2.58 -13.62
N ALA A 54 22.34 -2.80 -13.51
CA ALA A 54 23.21 -1.99 -12.68
C ALA A 54 23.07 -0.51 -13.04
N GLY A 55 22.81 0.34 -12.04
CA GLY A 55 22.63 1.78 -12.21
C GLY A 55 21.41 2.20 -13.04
N ALA A 56 20.47 1.31 -13.34
CA ALA A 56 19.25 1.65 -14.09
C ALA A 56 18.34 2.58 -13.26
N ASN A 57 17.60 3.46 -13.94
CA ASN A 57 16.57 4.29 -13.32
C ASN A 57 15.20 3.62 -13.49
N LEU A 58 14.58 3.19 -12.40
CA LEU A 58 13.29 2.50 -12.28
C LEU A 58 12.27 3.30 -11.47
N VAL A 59 12.52 4.59 -11.22
CA VAL A 59 11.66 5.45 -10.40
C VAL A 59 10.21 5.37 -10.87
N GLY A 60 9.29 5.03 -9.97
CA GLY A 60 7.85 4.90 -10.27
C GLY A 60 7.46 3.81 -11.28
N ALA A 61 8.39 2.95 -11.71
CA ALA A 61 8.07 1.85 -12.63
C ALA A 61 7.13 0.82 -11.97
N ARG A 62 6.34 0.12 -12.79
CA ARG A 62 5.39 -0.91 -12.35
C ARG A 62 5.87 -2.28 -12.79
N LEU A 63 6.34 -3.07 -11.83
CA LEU A 63 6.93 -4.42 -11.97
C LEU A 63 6.10 -5.46 -11.20
N VAL A 64 4.79 -5.28 -11.09
CA VAL A 64 3.91 -6.21 -10.36
C VAL A 64 4.03 -7.61 -10.96
N ARG A 65 4.30 -8.61 -10.11
CA ARG A 65 4.54 -10.01 -10.49
C ARG A 65 5.68 -10.23 -11.50
N ALA A 66 6.61 -9.29 -11.64
CA ALA A 66 7.82 -9.50 -12.44
C ALA A 66 8.73 -10.56 -11.78
N ASP A 67 9.53 -11.25 -12.59
CA ASP A 67 10.62 -12.13 -12.12
C ASP A 67 11.96 -11.43 -12.38
N LEU A 68 12.60 -10.97 -11.32
CA LEU A 68 13.91 -10.33 -11.26
C LEU A 68 14.92 -11.23 -10.52
N SER A 69 14.63 -12.53 -10.37
CA SER A 69 15.52 -13.43 -9.63
C SER A 69 16.92 -13.43 -10.24
N GLN A 70 17.96 -13.36 -9.41
CA GLN A 70 19.37 -13.30 -9.83
C GLN A 70 19.74 -12.10 -10.72
N ALA A 71 18.86 -11.10 -10.85
CA ALA A 71 19.19 -9.88 -11.57
C ALA A 71 20.23 -9.05 -10.81
N ASP A 72 21.01 -8.28 -11.57
CA ASP A 72 21.97 -7.31 -11.04
C ASP A 72 21.32 -5.93 -11.06
N LEU A 73 20.88 -5.44 -9.89
CA LEU A 73 20.31 -4.11 -9.67
C LEU A 73 21.26 -3.24 -8.84
N PHE A 74 22.57 -3.52 -8.89
CA PHE A 74 23.59 -2.78 -8.17
C PHE A 74 23.48 -1.27 -8.45
N GLY A 75 23.24 -0.47 -7.43
CA GLY A 75 23.11 0.98 -7.52
C GLY A 75 21.94 1.49 -8.38
N ALA A 76 20.91 0.67 -8.63
CA ALA A 76 19.72 1.11 -9.36
C ALA A 76 18.88 2.09 -8.51
N ASP A 77 18.23 3.05 -9.19
CA ASP A 77 17.28 3.97 -8.55
C ASP A 77 15.86 3.43 -8.72
N MET A 78 15.24 2.99 -7.65
CA MET A 78 13.94 2.29 -7.61
C MET A 78 12.94 3.02 -6.70
N GLU A 79 13.11 4.34 -6.53
CA GLU A 79 12.21 5.15 -5.71
C GLU A 79 10.75 4.99 -6.17
N GLY A 80 9.86 4.62 -5.25
CA GLY A 80 8.44 4.47 -5.52
C GLY A 80 8.08 3.37 -6.54
N THR A 81 9.01 2.49 -6.91
CA THR A 81 8.72 1.37 -7.82
C THR A 81 7.69 0.43 -7.18
N ASN A 82 6.73 -0.06 -7.97
CA ASN A 82 5.77 -1.07 -7.53
C ASN A 82 6.23 -2.48 -7.94
N LEU A 83 6.65 -3.27 -6.94
CA LEU A 83 7.13 -4.65 -7.02
C LEU A 83 6.16 -5.63 -6.32
N THR A 84 4.87 -5.29 -6.16
CA THR A 84 3.91 -6.17 -5.48
C THR A 84 3.91 -7.57 -6.09
N ALA A 85 4.06 -8.59 -5.24
CA ALA A 85 4.13 -10.00 -5.61
C ALA A 85 5.20 -10.35 -6.67
N ALA A 86 6.25 -9.53 -6.82
CA ALA A 86 7.39 -9.83 -7.68
C ALA A 86 8.31 -10.90 -7.05
N THR A 87 9.07 -11.60 -7.89
CA THR A 87 10.09 -12.57 -7.46
C THR A 87 11.47 -11.97 -7.67
N LEU A 88 12.25 -11.80 -6.59
CA LEU A 88 13.58 -11.21 -6.56
C LEU A 88 14.59 -12.12 -5.83
N ILE A 89 14.49 -13.44 -6.02
CA ILE A 89 15.31 -14.41 -5.29
C ILE A 89 16.79 -14.22 -5.64
N GLY A 90 17.62 -13.97 -4.64
CA GLY A 90 19.07 -13.74 -4.75
C GLY A 90 19.44 -12.62 -5.71
N VAL A 91 18.60 -11.59 -5.80
CA VAL A 91 18.90 -10.35 -6.52
C VAL A 91 20.04 -9.59 -5.84
N ASP A 92 20.87 -8.90 -6.62
CA ASP A 92 21.87 -7.96 -6.10
C ASP A 92 21.30 -6.54 -6.10
N LEU A 93 21.05 -5.98 -4.91
CA LEU A 93 20.49 -4.64 -4.68
C LEU A 93 21.47 -3.73 -3.94
N ARG A 94 22.75 -4.07 -3.93
CA ARG A 94 23.74 -3.27 -3.19
C ARG A 94 23.83 -1.85 -3.75
N GLY A 95 23.79 -0.87 -2.86
CA GLY A 95 23.80 0.56 -3.20
C GLY A 95 22.52 1.11 -3.86
N ALA A 96 21.44 0.31 -3.97
CA ALA A 96 20.21 0.71 -4.64
C ALA A 96 19.34 1.64 -3.76
N ASN A 97 18.52 2.48 -4.40
CA ASN A 97 17.54 3.34 -3.73
C ASN A 97 16.12 2.76 -3.88
N LEU A 98 15.56 2.19 -2.82
CA LEU A 98 14.18 1.68 -2.77
C LEU A 98 13.27 2.55 -1.87
N HIS A 99 13.59 3.84 -1.69
CA HIS A 99 12.75 4.75 -0.92
C HIS A 99 11.29 4.68 -1.39
N ARG A 100 10.36 4.41 -0.46
CA ARG A 100 8.91 4.29 -0.72
C ARG A 100 8.50 3.25 -1.77
N ALA A 101 9.37 2.30 -2.12
CA ALA A 101 9.01 1.20 -3.00
C ALA A 101 7.92 0.29 -2.37
N VAL A 102 7.10 -0.35 -3.21
CA VAL A 102 6.04 -1.26 -2.78
C VAL A 102 6.44 -2.70 -3.09
N LEU A 103 6.81 -3.46 -2.06
CA LEU A 103 7.29 -4.84 -2.08
C LEU A 103 6.34 -5.81 -1.35
N THR A 104 5.08 -5.40 -1.13
CA THR A 104 4.06 -6.25 -0.49
C THR A 104 3.94 -7.61 -1.21
N ASP A 105 3.94 -8.69 -0.43
CA ASP A 105 3.90 -10.08 -0.90
C ASP A 105 5.05 -10.50 -1.86
N ALA A 106 6.12 -9.71 -1.97
CA ALA A 106 7.26 -10.03 -2.85
C ALA A 106 8.18 -11.10 -2.22
N ASN A 107 8.88 -11.87 -3.07
CA ASN A 107 9.84 -12.88 -2.63
C ASN A 107 11.28 -12.43 -2.89
N LEU A 108 11.97 -12.03 -1.84
CA LEU A 108 13.35 -11.52 -1.82
C LEU A 108 14.31 -12.47 -1.09
N ARG A 109 14.03 -13.78 -1.09
CA ARG A 109 14.87 -14.77 -0.42
C ARG A 109 16.33 -14.67 -0.88
N GLY A 110 17.25 -14.48 0.06
CA GLY A 110 18.68 -14.37 -0.21
C GLY A 110 19.12 -13.13 -0.98
N ALA A 111 18.29 -12.09 -1.07
CA ALA A 111 18.68 -10.82 -1.70
C ALA A 111 19.83 -10.14 -0.96
N ASP A 112 20.72 -9.47 -1.71
CA ASP A 112 21.87 -8.74 -1.15
C ASP A 112 21.62 -7.23 -1.20
N PHE A 113 21.35 -6.62 -0.05
CA PHE A 113 21.12 -5.18 0.09
C PHE A 113 22.33 -4.43 0.64
N ARG A 114 23.49 -5.08 0.87
CA ARG A 114 24.63 -4.43 1.53
C ARG A 114 25.00 -3.09 0.88
N ALA A 115 25.64 -2.21 1.64
CA ALA A 115 26.23 -1.02 1.05
C ALA A 115 27.15 -1.38 -0.14
N GLY A 116 27.05 -0.62 -1.22
CA GLY A 116 27.79 -0.85 -2.45
C GLY A 116 28.07 0.48 -3.15
N SER A 117 29.34 0.84 -3.30
CA SER A 117 29.74 2.07 -3.98
C SER A 117 29.96 1.81 -5.47
N LEU A 118 29.20 2.51 -6.33
CA LEU A 118 29.50 2.62 -7.76
C LEU A 118 30.54 3.72 -7.97
N MET A 119 31.77 3.35 -8.33
CA MET A 119 32.78 4.31 -8.81
C MET A 119 32.50 4.61 -10.28
N SER A 120 31.96 5.80 -10.58
CA SER A 120 31.93 6.33 -11.95
C SER A 120 33.35 6.71 -12.37
N GLY A 121 33.83 6.17 -13.48
CA GLY A 121 35.16 6.46 -14.04
C GLY A 121 35.30 7.81 -14.74
N VAL A 122 34.32 8.72 -14.65
CA VAL A 122 34.40 10.07 -15.24
C VAL A 122 33.66 11.04 -14.32
N GLU A 123 34.28 12.20 -14.07
CA GLU A 123 33.83 13.32 -13.25
C GLU A 123 32.35 13.66 -13.46
N ASP A 124 31.48 13.24 -12.54
CA ASP A 124 30.50 14.07 -11.82
C ASP A 124 29.73 13.15 -10.85
N LYS A 125 29.62 13.59 -9.59
CA LYS A 125 28.92 13.01 -8.42
C LYS A 125 28.48 11.53 -8.44
N PRO A 126 28.83 10.73 -7.40
CA PRO A 126 28.31 9.36 -7.27
C PRO A 126 26.77 9.33 -7.31
N ARG A 127 26.17 8.42 -8.09
CA ARG A 127 24.70 8.24 -8.20
C ARG A 127 24.05 7.81 -6.88
N SER A 128 24.82 7.14 -6.02
CA SER A 128 24.45 6.89 -4.63
C SER A 128 25.68 7.06 -3.74
N ASP A 129 25.48 7.47 -2.50
CA ASP A 129 26.52 7.50 -1.46
C ASP A 129 26.94 6.10 -0.98
N GLY A 130 26.57 5.06 -1.73
CA GLY A 130 26.86 3.67 -1.44
C GLY A 130 25.93 3.04 -0.41
N VAL A 131 25.06 3.80 0.25
CA VAL A 131 24.08 3.27 1.20
C VAL A 131 22.86 2.78 0.44
N THR A 132 22.50 1.52 0.66
CA THR A 132 21.21 0.99 0.18
C THR A 132 20.09 1.51 1.06
N ARG A 133 19.10 2.15 0.45
CA ARG A 133 17.97 2.77 1.16
C ARG A 133 16.69 1.99 0.90
N LEU A 134 16.00 1.61 1.97
CA LEU A 134 14.63 1.08 1.98
C LEU A 134 13.70 1.93 2.85
N THR A 135 14.09 3.19 3.12
CA THR A 135 13.29 4.10 3.94
C THR A 135 11.84 4.20 3.45
N GLU A 136 10.89 4.04 4.37
CA GLU A 136 9.43 4.03 4.09
C GLU A 136 8.96 3.00 3.04
N ALA A 137 9.76 1.97 2.73
CA ALA A 137 9.35 0.91 1.82
C ALA A 137 8.23 0.05 2.45
N LYS A 138 7.28 -0.38 1.62
CA LYS A 138 6.20 -1.29 2.04
C LYS A 138 6.57 -2.72 1.75
N MET A 139 6.87 -3.51 2.77
CA MET A 139 7.39 -4.88 2.66
C MET A 139 6.50 -5.90 3.43
N GLU A 140 5.25 -5.53 3.72
CA GLU A 140 4.27 -6.38 4.39
C GLU A 140 4.16 -7.76 3.69
N ARG A 141 4.17 -8.85 4.47
CA ARG A 141 4.10 -10.26 4.02
C ARG A 141 5.17 -10.67 2.99
N SER A 142 6.25 -9.91 2.85
CA SER A 142 7.35 -10.28 1.97
C SER A 142 8.17 -11.44 2.53
N ILE A 143 8.80 -12.23 1.65
CA ILE A 143 9.71 -13.31 2.03
C ILE A 143 11.15 -12.80 1.89
N LEU A 144 11.82 -12.57 3.01
CA LEU A 144 13.16 -12.00 3.13
C LEU A 144 14.15 -12.99 3.74
N ALA A 145 13.80 -14.28 3.81
CA ALA A 145 14.63 -15.28 4.46
C ALA A 145 16.05 -15.33 3.86
N GLY A 146 17.06 -15.22 4.73
CA GLY A 146 18.47 -15.17 4.35
C GLY A 146 18.92 -13.91 3.60
N ALA A 147 18.10 -12.86 3.51
CA ALA A 147 18.50 -11.60 2.90
C ALA A 147 19.57 -10.87 3.74
N ASN A 148 20.47 -10.13 3.08
CA ASN A 148 21.54 -9.39 3.74
C ASN A 148 21.27 -7.88 3.70
N PHE A 149 20.97 -7.28 4.85
CA PHE A 149 20.73 -5.86 5.07
C PHE A 149 21.90 -5.13 5.75
N THR A 150 23.13 -5.66 5.66
CA THR A 150 24.25 -5.08 6.40
C THR A 150 24.49 -3.62 6.00
N GLY A 151 24.38 -2.71 6.97
CA GLY A 151 24.60 -1.27 6.77
C GLY A 151 23.52 -0.55 5.96
N CYS A 152 22.34 -1.15 5.76
CA CYS A 152 21.23 -0.52 5.04
C CYS A 152 20.44 0.46 5.92
N ASP A 153 19.76 1.41 5.28
CA ASP A 153 18.78 2.28 5.94
C ASP A 153 17.34 1.82 5.64
N LEU A 154 16.68 1.25 6.64
CA LEU A 154 15.29 0.81 6.61
C LEU A 154 14.37 1.71 7.45
N SER A 155 14.77 2.96 7.72
CA SER A 155 14.00 3.85 8.59
C SER A 155 12.56 4.03 8.08
N GLY A 156 11.58 3.78 8.96
CA GLY A 156 10.16 3.87 8.62
C GLY A 156 9.62 2.77 7.68
N ALA A 157 10.41 1.75 7.34
CA ALA A 157 9.94 0.63 6.52
C ALA A 157 8.86 -0.20 7.22
N ASP A 158 7.94 -0.77 6.45
CA ASP A 158 6.87 -1.65 6.92
C ASP A 158 7.22 -3.11 6.60
N LEU A 159 7.71 -3.86 7.58
CA LEU A 159 8.07 -5.29 7.52
C LEU A 159 7.03 -6.16 8.24
N ASN A 160 5.77 -5.73 8.33
CA ASN A 160 4.72 -6.51 8.99
C ASN A 160 4.56 -7.91 8.37
N ASP A 161 4.44 -8.93 9.21
CA ASP A 161 4.26 -10.34 8.81
C ASP A 161 5.31 -10.85 7.80
N ALA A 162 6.46 -10.17 7.68
CA ALA A 162 7.53 -10.56 6.77
C ALA A 162 8.30 -11.77 7.33
N ASP A 163 8.75 -12.67 6.45
CA ASP A 163 9.64 -13.75 6.83
C ASP A 163 11.09 -13.29 6.73
N LEU A 164 11.71 -12.96 7.86
CA LEU A 164 13.11 -12.53 7.95
C LEU A 164 14.03 -13.68 8.44
N THR A 165 13.59 -14.93 8.39
CA THR A 165 14.37 -16.07 8.92
C THR A 165 15.81 -16.08 8.39
N GLY A 166 16.80 -16.02 9.29
CA GLY A 166 18.22 -16.02 8.93
C GLY A 166 18.72 -14.77 8.22
N ALA A 167 17.96 -13.67 8.21
CA ALA A 167 18.40 -12.41 7.61
C ALA A 167 19.51 -11.76 8.46
N ASP A 168 20.41 -11.03 7.78
CA ASP A 168 21.50 -10.30 8.43
C ASP A 168 21.16 -8.80 8.46
N MET A 169 20.94 -8.23 9.64
CA MET A 169 20.66 -6.79 9.82
C MET A 169 21.84 -6.04 10.47
N THR A 170 23.03 -6.61 10.47
CA THR A 170 24.23 -6.02 11.07
C THR A 170 24.41 -4.56 10.63
N ALA A 171 24.55 -3.63 11.58
CA ALA A 171 24.70 -2.19 11.33
C ALA A 171 23.58 -1.53 10.50
N ALA A 172 22.43 -2.19 10.33
CA ALA A 172 21.27 -1.58 9.67
C ALA A 172 20.64 -0.48 10.56
N VAL A 173 19.92 0.44 9.93
CA VAL A 173 19.13 1.48 10.61
C VAL A 173 17.65 1.15 10.47
N LEU A 174 16.98 0.90 11.60
CA LEU A 174 15.56 0.51 11.69
C LEU A 174 14.74 1.54 12.48
N VAL A 175 15.14 2.81 12.45
CA VAL A 175 14.44 3.86 13.21
C VAL A 175 13.01 3.99 12.69
N GLY A 176 12.02 3.75 13.56
CA GLY A 176 10.61 3.78 13.21
C GLY A 176 10.15 2.71 12.21
N ALA A 177 10.99 1.71 11.88
CA ALA A 177 10.60 0.57 11.05
C ALA A 177 9.68 -0.36 11.82
N ASP A 178 8.62 -0.88 11.19
CA ASP A 178 7.67 -1.81 11.79
C ASP A 178 7.98 -3.25 11.36
N PHE A 179 7.95 -4.20 12.29
CA PHE A 179 8.20 -5.63 12.06
C PHE A 179 7.24 -6.48 12.89
N TRP A 180 6.04 -5.98 13.18
CA TRP A 180 5.04 -6.76 13.92
C TRP A 180 4.69 -8.04 13.15
N GLY A 181 4.68 -9.18 13.85
CA GLY A 181 4.33 -10.48 13.27
C GLY A 181 5.41 -11.05 12.34
N ALA A 182 6.51 -10.31 12.13
CA ALA A 182 7.62 -10.79 11.34
C ALA A 182 8.29 -12.00 12.01
N THR A 183 8.74 -12.96 11.19
CA THR A 183 9.50 -14.12 11.68
C THR A 183 10.98 -13.74 11.73
N LEU A 184 11.56 -13.72 12.94
CA LEU A 184 12.94 -13.25 13.18
C LEU A 184 13.92 -14.37 13.58
N ASN A 185 13.55 -15.63 13.33
CA ASN A 185 14.37 -16.78 13.72
C ASN A 185 15.75 -16.71 13.06
N GLY A 186 16.82 -16.62 13.86
CA GLY A 186 18.19 -16.55 13.36
C GLY A 186 18.58 -15.22 12.72
N VAL A 187 17.84 -14.14 12.97
CA VAL A 187 18.22 -12.79 12.51
C VAL A 187 19.40 -12.26 13.33
N THR A 188 20.36 -11.62 12.66
CA THR A 188 21.50 -10.94 13.31
C THR A 188 21.22 -9.45 13.41
N PHE A 189 21.41 -8.85 14.60
CA PHE A 189 21.16 -7.42 14.88
C PHE A 189 22.42 -6.66 15.35
N ASP A 190 23.60 -7.16 14.99
CA ASP A 190 24.87 -6.65 15.52
C ASP A 190 25.12 -5.19 15.11
N GLY A 191 25.15 -4.26 16.08
CA GLY A 191 25.32 -2.83 15.78
C GLY A 191 24.13 -2.19 15.07
N THR A 192 23.00 -2.90 14.94
CA THR A 192 21.77 -2.36 14.35
C THR A 192 21.21 -1.24 15.22
N THR A 193 20.87 -0.10 14.61
CA THR A 193 20.18 0.99 15.29
C THR A 193 18.68 0.78 15.20
N ILE A 194 17.98 0.73 16.33
CA ILE A 194 16.54 0.52 16.39
C ILE A 194 15.92 1.56 17.33
N ASP A 195 14.69 1.99 17.04
CA ASP A 195 13.92 2.86 17.92
C ASP A 195 13.25 2.06 19.06
N GLU A 196 13.42 2.54 20.29
CA GLU A 196 12.86 1.94 21.52
C GLU A 196 11.34 1.78 21.42
N ALA A 197 10.68 2.77 20.82
CA ALA A 197 9.23 2.80 20.65
C ALA A 197 8.70 1.62 19.82
N THR A 198 9.42 1.20 18.78
CA THR A 198 8.98 0.09 17.93
C THR A 198 9.31 -1.27 18.56
N LEU A 199 10.41 -1.34 19.32
CA LEU A 199 10.82 -2.56 20.02
C LEU A 199 9.84 -2.99 21.11
N ASP A 200 9.30 -2.04 21.88
CA ASP A 200 8.27 -2.33 22.89
C ASP A 200 6.96 -2.86 22.27
N ARG A 201 6.75 -2.58 20.98
CA ARG A 201 5.51 -2.90 20.27
C ARG A 201 5.58 -4.26 19.61
N ASN A 202 6.72 -4.63 19.03
CA ASN A 202 6.86 -5.93 18.41
C ASN A 202 7.23 -6.89 19.53
N TYR A 203 6.36 -7.87 19.84
CA TYR A 203 6.75 -9.01 20.67
C TYR A 203 7.93 -9.68 19.98
N LEU A 204 9.15 -9.21 20.23
CA LEU A 204 10.34 -9.91 19.85
C LEU A 204 10.37 -11.15 20.74
N PRO A 205 10.20 -12.36 20.20
CA PRO A 205 10.43 -13.56 20.99
C PRO A 205 11.90 -13.71 21.39
N ALA A 206 12.78 -12.87 20.84
CA ALA A 206 14.20 -12.78 21.16
C ALA A 206 14.51 -11.47 21.89
N SER A 207 15.19 -11.55 23.03
CA SER A 207 15.95 -10.40 23.53
C SER A 207 16.87 -9.92 22.41
N LEU A 208 16.85 -8.63 22.09
CA LEU A 208 17.87 -8.06 21.21
C LEU A 208 19.27 -8.40 21.77
N PRO A 209 20.26 -8.66 20.92
CA PRO A 209 21.63 -8.82 21.38
C PRO A 209 22.13 -7.50 22.00
N GLU A 210 23.05 -7.60 22.98
CA GLU A 210 23.56 -6.45 23.75
C GLU A 210 24.17 -5.33 22.90
N ASN A 211 24.53 -5.63 21.65
CA ASN A 211 25.14 -4.72 20.70
C ASN A 211 24.14 -3.99 19.78
N ALA A 212 22.83 -4.22 19.93
CA ALA A 212 21.81 -3.40 19.28
C ALA A 212 21.74 -2.02 19.94
N ILE A 213 21.74 -0.95 19.14
CA ILE A 213 21.67 0.43 19.63
C ILE A 213 20.20 0.85 19.68
N VAL A 214 19.64 0.91 20.89
CA VAL A 214 18.27 1.36 21.12
C VAL A 214 18.26 2.85 21.46
N LYS A 215 17.56 3.67 20.67
CA LYS A 215 17.38 5.11 20.95
C LYS A 215 15.90 5.46 20.96
N PRO A 216 15.36 6.19 21.95
CA PRO A 216 14.03 6.76 21.83
C PRO A 216 14.07 8.02 20.94
N ALA A 217 13.17 8.16 19.96
CA ALA A 217 13.16 9.33 19.06
C ALA A 217 11.80 10.06 18.98
N TYR A 218 11.10 10.24 20.10
CA TYR A 218 9.94 11.15 20.12
C TYR A 218 10.37 12.60 20.21
N LYS A 219 9.89 13.45 19.28
CA LYS A 219 9.96 14.90 19.45
C LYS A 219 8.94 15.32 20.51
N SER A 220 9.41 15.81 21.66
CA SER A 220 8.52 16.41 22.65
C SER A 220 7.87 17.68 22.08
N MET A 221 6.55 17.78 22.17
CA MET A 221 5.78 18.95 21.78
C MET A 221 4.99 19.47 23.00
N PRO A 222 5.16 20.74 23.39
CA PRO A 222 4.37 21.35 24.46
C PRO A 222 2.87 21.31 24.12
N SER A 223 2.01 21.07 25.12
CA SER A 223 0.57 20.97 24.90
C SER A 223 -0.04 22.24 24.31
N ALA A 224 0.51 23.43 24.58
CA ALA A 224 0.05 24.68 23.97
C ALA A 224 0.28 24.72 22.45
N GLU A 225 1.48 24.33 22.00
CA GLU A 225 1.82 24.24 20.57
C GLU A 225 0.94 23.20 19.87
N PHE A 226 0.71 22.06 20.53
CA PHE A 226 -0.17 21.02 20.00
C PHE A 226 -1.62 21.52 19.86
N LEU A 227 -2.14 22.24 20.87
CA LEU A 227 -3.50 22.80 20.81
C LEU A 227 -3.65 23.88 19.75
N GLU A 228 -2.60 24.66 19.48
CA GLU A 228 -2.57 25.60 18.36
C GLU A 228 -2.62 24.87 17.01
N ALA A 229 -1.83 23.81 16.84
CA ALA A 229 -1.87 22.96 15.65
C ALA A 229 -3.26 22.33 15.43
N VAL A 230 -3.93 21.89 16.51
CA VAL A 230 -5.32 21.41 16.46
C VAL A 230 -6.26 22.52 16.01
N ALA A 231 -6.11 23.75 16.52
CA ALA A 231 -6.95 24.88 16.10
C ALA A 231 -6.74 25.26 14.61
N GLU A 232 -5.52 25.13 14.09
CA GLU A 232 -5.26 25.27 12.64
C GLU A 232 -5.96 24.20 11.81
N HIS A 233 -6.00 22.97 12.33
CA HIS A 233 -6.66 21.86 11.68
C HIS A 233 -8.18 21.96 11.70
N GLU A 234 -8.77 22.46 12.78
CA GLU A 234 -10.20 22.74 12.84
C GLU A 234 -10.59 23.78 11.78
N ARG A 235 -9.79 24.83 11.60
CA ARG A 235 -9.97 25.80 10.48
C ARG A 235 -9.90 25.11 9.11
N TRP A 236 -8.98 24.16 8.95
CA TRP A 236 -8.83 23.36 7.74
C TRP A 236 -10.05 22.48 7.46
N VAL A 237 -10.56 21.77 8.46
CA VAL A 237 -11.77 20.94 8.28
C VAL A 237 -12.98 21.80 7.95
N ASN A 238 -13.20 22.87 8.72
CA ASN A 238 -14.38 23.74 8.57
C ASN A 238 -14.41 24.48 7.23
N SER A 239 -13.24 24.78 6.68
CA SER A 239 -13.09 25.44 5.37
C SER A 239 -12.99 24.47 4.19
N GLN A 240 -13.16 23.16 4.43
CA GLN A 240 -12.95 22.11 3.41
C GLN A 240 -11.56 22.18 2.75
N GLY A 241 -10.56 22.56 3.55
CA GLY A 241 -9.15 22.62 3.16
C GLY A 241 -8.67 23.96 2.60
N ALA A 242 -9.52 24.99 2.57
CA ALA A 242 -9.15 26.30 2.03
C ALA A 242 -8.30 27.16 2.99
N GLU A 243 -8.45 26.99 4.30
CA GLU A 243 -7.78 27.79 5.34
C GLU A 243 -7.16 26.91 6.42
N GLY A 244 -6.16 27.42 7.16
CA GLY A 244 -5.51 26.64 8.22
C GLY A 244 -4.58 25.56 7.70
N ARG A 245 -4.30 24.54 8.52
CA ARG A 245 -3.31 23.50 8.22
C ARG A 245 -3.80 22.13 8.68
N HIS A 246 -3.72 21.13 7.81
CA HIS A 246 -4.01 19.75 8.16
C HIS A 246 -3.07 19.26 9.29
N LEU A 247 -3.63 18.59 10.31
CA LEU A 247 -2.84 18.05 11.41
C LEU A 247 -2.18 16.75 10.93
N ASP A 248 -0.88 16.83 10.63
CA ASP A 248 -0.04 15.70 10.23
C ASP A 248 1.18 15.65 11.15
N LEU A 249 1.09 14.81 12.19
CA LEU A 249 2.15 14.57 13.17
C LEU A 249 2.57 13.11 13.14
N ASP A 250 3.88 12.92 13.29
CA ASP A 250 4.53 11.62 13.34
C ASP A 250 5.66 11.66 14.37
N LEU A 251 5.77 10.64 15.22
CA LEU A 251 6.79 10.54 16.27
C LEU A 251 6.80 11.75 17.24
N VAL A 252 5.64 12.34 17.51
CA VAL A 252 5.49 13.45 18.46
C VAL A 252 4.98 12.94 19.81
N SER A 253 5.54 13.44 20.90
CA SER A 253 5.06 13.16 22.26
C SER A 253 4.38 14.39 22.87
N VAL A 254 3.12 14.23 23.25
CA VAL A 254 2.31 15.19 24.01
C VAL A 254 1.65 14.46 25.16
N VAL A 255 1.74 14.99 26.38
CA VAL A 255 1.17 14.32 27.57
C VAL A 255 -0.05 15.08 28.06
N GLY A 256 -1.17 14.37 28.23
CA GLY A 256 -2.34 14.87 28.98
C GLY A 256 -3.06 16.08 28.39
N ALA A 257 -2.97 16.32 27.07
CA ALA A 257 -3.70 17.42 26.43
C ALA A 257 -5.24 17.22 26.51
N ASP A 258 -5.98 18.33 26.56
CA ASP A 258 -7.44 18.31 26.56
C ASP A 258 -7.98 18.65 25.16
N LEU A 259 -8.52 17.62 24.51
CA LEU A 259 -9.13 17.67 23.19
C LEU A 259 -10.63 17.37 23.27
N THR A 260 -11.25 17.56 24.43
CA THR A 260 -12.69 17.32 24.63
C THR A 260 -13.50 18.10 23.59
N GLY A 261 -14.29 17.40 22.79
CA GLY A 261 -15.19 17.96 21.77
C GLY A 261 -14.49 18.55 20.53
N ARG A 262 -13.17 18.39 20.39
CA ARG A 262 -12.42 18.91 19.22
C ARG A 262 -12.72 18.14 17.94
N VAL A 263 -12.53 18.81 16.80
CA VAL A 263 -12.64 18.18 15.47
C VAL A 263 -11.25 17.81 14.95
N LEU A 264 -11.01 16.51 14.83
CA LEU A 264 -9.77 15.88 14.36
C LEU A 264 -10.06 14.97 13.15
N ALA A 265 -11.16 15.21 12.44
CA ALA A 265 -11.57 14.41 11.30
C ALA A 265 -10.46 14.42 10.22
N ALA A 266 -10.12 13.23 9.74
CA ALA A 266 -9.02 12.97 8.80
C ALA A 266 -7.61 13.40 9.29
N ALA A 267 -7.42 13.78 10.56
CA ALA A 267 -6.08 14.07 11.10
C ALA A 267 -5.14 12.86 10.97
N ARG A 268 -3.85 13.11 10.77
CA ARG A 268 -2.79 12.09 10.82
C ARG A 268 -1.96 12.31 12.07
N LEU A 269 -2.07 11.38 12.99
CA LEU A 269 -1.39 11.39 14.28
C LEU A 269 -0.76 10.00 14.44
N ARG A 270 0.19 9.66 13.56
CA ARG A 270 0.78 8.32 13.48
C ARG A 270 1.96 8.21 14.44
N ARG A 271 2.16 7.03 15.04
CA ARG A 271 3.30 6.75 15.92
C ARG A 271 3.54 7.83 16.99
N CYS A 272 2.49 8.54 17.43
CA CYS A 272 2.60 9.59 18.42
C CYS A 272 2.48 9.00 19.83
N ARG A 273 2.94 9.74 20.84
CA ARG A 273 2.69 9.45 22.25
C ARG A 273 1.71 10.48 22.79
N LEU A 274 0.46 10.07 22.98
CA LEU A 274 -0.66 10.91 23.45
C LEU A 274 -1.23 10.33 24.76
N MET A 275 -0.36 9.98 25.70
CA MET A 275 -0.73 9.29 26.93
C MET A 275 -1.66 10.15 27.79
N GLY A 276 -2.75 9.56 28.26
CA GLY A 276 -3.74 10.25 29.10
C GLY A 276 -4.45 11.43 28.44
N VAL A 277 -4.38 11.57 27.11
CA VAL A 277 -5.10 12.63 26.39
C VAL A 277 -6.61 12.50 26.63
N ARG A 278 -7.31 13.64 26.78
CA ARG A 278 -8.76 13.67 26.90
C ARG A 278 -9.38 13.95 25.54
N LEU A 279 -10.05 12.96 24.96
CA LEU A 279 -10.72 12.98 23.66
C LEU A 279 -12.23 12.80 23.80
N ARG A 280 -12.80 13.11 24.98
CA ARG A 280 -14.23 12.97 25.23
C ARG A 280 -15.03 13.71 24.16
N LYS A 281 -15.97 13.03 23.50
CA LYS A 281 -16.82 13.62 22.44
C LYS A 281 -16.06 14.24 21.26
N ALA A 282 -14.76 13.97 21.11
CA ALA A 282 -14.00 14.44 19.95
C ALA A 282 -14.46 13.72 18.68
N SER A 283 -14.41 14.41 17.53
CA SER A 283 -14.59 13.76 16.23
C SER A 283 -13.23 13.34 15.68
N LEU A 284 -13.04 12.05 15.49
CA LEU A 284 -11.84 11.40 14.93
C LEU A 284 -12.18 10.67 13.63
N GLU A 285 -13.30 11.03 12.99
CA GLU A 285 -13.79 10.36 11.78
C GLU A 285 -12.70 10.32 10.72
N MET A 286 -12.41 9.12 10.20
CA MET A 286 -11.37 8.89 9.18
C MET A 286 -9.94 9.31 9.59
N ALA A 287 -9.68 9.62 10.86
CA ALA A 287 -8.34 9.96 11.34
C ALA A 287 -7.41 8.74 11.33
N ASP A 288 -6.11 8.97 11.14
CA ASP A 288 -5.08 7.95 11.21
C ASP A 288 -4.30 8.09 12.52
N LEU A 289 -4.64 7.23 13.48
CA LEU A 289 -4.02 7.08 14.80
C LEU A 289 -3.22 5.76 14.88
N SER A 290 -2.83 5.21 13.72
CA SER A 290 -2.08 3.96 13.71
C SER A 290 -0.82 4.07 14.53
N TYR A 291 -0.57 3.05 15.36
CA TYR A 291 0.59 2.96 16.24
C TYR A 291 0.68 4.07 17.30
N THR A 292 -0.37 4.83 17.57
CA THR A 292 -0.30 5.90 18.57
C THR A 292 -0.54 5.38 19.99
N GLU A 293 0.22 5.89 20.96
CA GLU A 293 0.07 5.54 22.38
C GLU A 293 -0.99 6.41 23.01
N LEU A 294 -2.13 5.79 23.27
CA LEU A 294 -3.31 6.35 23.92
C LEU A 294 -3.53 5.67 25.27
N VAL A 295 -2.45 5.25 25.93
CA VAL A 295 -2.53 4.54 27.22
C VAL A 295 -3.21 5.45 28.24
N GLY A 296 -4.29 4.96 28.85
CA GLY A 296 -5.11 5.73 29.78
C GLY A 296 -5.84 6.93 29.16
N ALA A 297 -5.89 7.05 27.83
CA ALA A 297 -6.64 8.12 27.18
C ALA A 297 -8.14 7.97 27.41
N ASP A 298 -8.84 9.10 27.36
CA ASP A 298 -10.27 9.17 27.60
C ASP A 298 -11.01 9.53 26.32
N LEU A 299 -11.50 8.51 25.61
CA LEU A 299 -12.28 8.58 24.38
C LEU A 299 -13.79 8.38 24.64
N THR A 300 -14.27 8.67 25.86
CA THR A 300 -15.69 8.51 26.19
C THR A 300 -16.57 9.29 25.19
N GLU A 301 -17.53 8.63 24.57
CA GLU A 301 -18.44 9.23 23.57
C GLU A 301 -17.74 9.85 22.35
N ALA A 302 -16.49 9.49 22.06
CA ALA A 302 -15.80 9.95 20.85
C ALA A 302 -16.40 9.34 19.58
N CYS A 303 -16.36 10.10 18.48
CA CYS A 303 -16.77 9.64 17.16
C CYS A 303 -15.54 9.08 16.43
N LEU A 304 -15.46 7.75 16.32
CA LEU A 304 -14.34 7.01 15.76
C LEU A 304 -14.65 6.42 14.38
N ASN A 305 -15.70 6.88 13.71
CA ASN A 305 -16.18 6.23 12.50
C ASN A 305 -15.09 6.23 11.41
N GLY A 306 -14.66 5.03 11.00
CA GLY A 306 -13.61 4.86 10.00
C GLY A 306 -12.20 5.26 10.43
N THR A 307 -11.97 5.55 11.71
CA THR A 307 -10.64 5.84 12.25
C THR A 307 -9.73 4.62 12.12
N ASN A 308 -8.48 4.86 11.74
CA ASN A 308 -7.44 3.83 11.77
C ASN A 308 -6.72 3.85 13.13
N LEU A 309 -7.04 2.89 13.99
CA LEU A 309 -6.40 2.63 15.29
C LEU A 309 -5.55 1.35 15.24
N ARG A 310 -5.14 0.93 14.04
CA ARG A 310 -4.33 -0.27 13.85
C ARG A 310 -3.09 -0.19 14.74
N ARG A 311 -2.89 -1.23 15.55
CA ARG A 311 -1.76 -1.40 16.48
C ARG A 311 -1.60 -0.25 17.48
N ALA A 312 -2.65 0.55 17.72
CA ALA A 312 -2.62 1.62 18.71
C ALA A 312 -2.51 1.06 20.13
N GLY A 313 -1.79 1.77 21.00
CA GLY A 313 -1.62 1.42 22.41
C GLY A 313 -2.75 2.01 23.25
N LEU A 314 -3.85 1.28 23.43
CA LEU A 314 -5.06 1.72 24.14
C LEU A 314 -5.22 1.07 25.53
N ALA A 315 -4.12 0.58 26.12
CA ALA A 315 -4.19 -0.10 27.40
C ALA A 315 -4.77 0.83 28.47
N ARG A 316 -5.78 0.35 29.21
CA ARG A 316 -6.51 1.11 30.23
C ARG A 316 -7.19 2.40 29.71
N ALA A 317 -7.34 2.57 28.40
CA ALA A 317 -8.09 3.68 27.84
C ALA A 317 -9.60 3.50 28.12
N VAL A 318 -10.33 4.62 28.15
CA VAL A 318 -11.79 4.63 28.35
C VAL A 318 -12.45 4.99 27.03
N LEU A 319 -13.09 4.02 26.39
CA LEU A 319 -13.85 4.17 25.14
C LEU A 319 -15.36 3.99 25.35
N ALA A 320 -15.84 4.12 26.60
CA ALA A 320 -17.24 3.89 26.93
C ALA A 320 -18.16 4.77 26.07
N ARG A 321 -19.18 4.16 25.46
CA ARG A 321 -20.13 4.80 24.53
C ARG A 321 -19.51 5.48 23.30
N ALA A 322 -18.25 5.19 22.95
CA ALA A 322 -17.68 5.67 21.69
C ALA A 322 -18.41 5.06 20.47
N ASP A 323 -18.44 5.78 19.36
CA ASP A 323 -19.02 5.30 18.10
C ASP A 323 -17.91 4.88 17.13
N ALA A 324 -17.65 3.58 17.03
CA ALA A 324 -16.64 2.98 16.18
C ALA A 324 -17.26 2.16 15.02
N ARG A 325 -18.48 2.50 14.62
CA ARG A 325 -19.10 1.92 13.43
C ARG A 325 -18.38 2.39 12.16
N PRO A 326 -18.57 1.77 11.00
CA PRO A 326 -17.95 2.23 9.78
C PRO A 326 -18.38 3.65 9.42
N ALA A 327 -17.43 4.45 8.95
CA ALA A 327 -17.76 5.66 8.22
C ALA A 327 -18.49 5.29 6.93
N ARG A 328 -19.54 6.04 6.61
CA ARG A 328 -20.31 5.87 5.39
C ARG A 328 -19.72 6.79 4.33
N LEU A 329 -18.90 6.22 3.45
CA LEU A 329 -18.34 6.95 2.31
C LEU A 329 -19.35 7.00 1.16
N SER A 330 -19.05 7.81 0.16
CA SER A 330 -19.87 7.89 -1.05
C SER A 330 -19.79 6.57 -1.84
N GLY A 331 -20.95 5.93 -2.02
CA GLY A 331 -21.06 4.55 -2.48
C GLY A 331 -21.03 3.60 -1.29
N ASP A 332 -22.01 2.70 -1.20
CA ASP A 332 -22.40 1.89 -0.01
C ASP A 332 -21.29 1.07 0.69
N ARG A 333 -20.01 1.22 0.33
CA ARG A 333 -18.89 0.57 1.01
C ARG A 333 -18.67 1.18 2.40
N PRO A 334 -18.85 0.40 3.47
CA PRO A 334 -18.49 0.82 4.81
C PRO A 334 -16.96 0.95 4.91
N TRP A 335 -16.48 2.04 5.51
CA TRP A 335 -15.07 2.16 5.89
C TRP A 335 -14.95 1.90 7.39
N PRO A 336 -14.56 0.68 7.81
CA PRO A 336 -14.64 0.27 9.20
C PRO A 336 -13.61 1.00 10.06
N THR A 337 -13.92 1.17 11.34
CA THR A 337 -12.92 1.56 12.33
C THR A 337 -11.97 0.39 12.55
N ASN A 338 -10.67 0.63 12.43
CA ASN A 338 -9.67 -0.42 12.40
C ASN A 338 -8.89 -0.50 13.72
N PHE A 339 -9.16 -1.50 14.54
CA PHE A 339 -8.40 -1.85 15.76
C PHE A 339 -7.48 -3.06 15.54
N ASP A 340 -7.18 -3.45 14.30
CA ASP A 340 -6.30 -4.59 14.02
C ASP A 340 -4.99 -4.47 14.80
N GLY A 341 -4.75 -5.42 15.69
CA GLY A 341 -3.56 -5.48 16.50
C GLY A 341 -3.46 -4.48 17.64
N ALA A 342 -4.50 -3.68 17.89
CA ALA A 342 -4.50 -2.70 18.95
C ALA A 342 -4.36 -3.36 20.33
N ASN A 343 -3.67 -2.70 21.26
CA ASN A 343 -3.58 -3.15 22.63
C ASN A 343 -4.70 -2.51 23.47
N LEU A 344 -5.80 -3.24 23.67
CA LEU A 344 -6.96 -2.83 24.47
C LEU A 344 -6.95 -3.47 25.88
N THR A 345 -5.79 -3.92 26.36
CA THR A 345 -5.68 -4.58 27.67
C THR A 345 -6.20 -3.68 28.79
N GLY A 346 -7.19 -4.16 29.54
CA GLY A 346 -7.82 -3.40 30.63
C GLY A 346 -8.61 -2.17 30.20
N ALA A 347 -8.86 -1.97 28.90
CA ALA A 347 -9.64 -0.84 28.41
C ALA A 347 -11.12 -0.97 28.78
N ASP A 348 -11.81 0.16 28.94
CA ASP A 348 -13.25 0.21 29.21
C ASP A 348 -14.02 0.58 27.95
N LEU A 349 -14.63 -0.41 27.28
CA LEU A 349 -15.39 -0.23 26.06
C LEU A 349 -16.91 -0.34 26.30
N ARG A 350 -17.38 -0.23 27.55
CA ARG A 350 -18.80 -0.47 27.85
C ARG A 350 -19.72 0.42 27.02
N ASP A 351 -20.73 -0.21 26.42
CA ASP A 351 -21.72 0.41 25.55
C ASP A 351 -21.13 1.12 24.30
N ALA A 352 -19.87 0.85 23.95
CA ALA A 352 -19.28 1.34 22.70
C ALA A 352 -19.94 0.63 21.51
N ARG A 353 -20.19 1.39 20.45
CA ARG A 353 -20.81 0.91 19.21
C ARG A 353 -19.72 0.44 18.26
N MET A 354 -19.52 -0.88 18.20
CA MET A 354 -18.39 -1.50 17.52
C MET A 354 -18.83 -2.38 16.33
N GLU A 355 -20.05 -2.19 15.84
CA GLU A 355 -20.58 -2.94 14.70
C GLU A 355 -19.60 -2.81 13.52
N ASP A 356 -19.22 -3.93 12.89
CA ASP A 356 -18.27 -4.02 11.77
C ASP A 356 -16.85 -3.43 12.02
N ALA A 357 -16.49 -3.12 13.27
CA ALA A 357 -15.13 -2.73 13.62
C ALA A 357 -14.16 -3.91 13.43
N VAL A 358 -12.95 -3.63 12.95
CA VAL A 358 -11.92 -4.67 12.74
C VAL A 358 -11.11 -4.83 14.02
N LEU A 359 -11.21 -5.95 14.73
CA LEU A 359 -10.46 -6.22 15.97
C LEU A 359 -9.41 -7.34 15.86
N ARG A 360 -9.08 -7.76 14.65
CA ARG A 360 -8.14 -8.87 14.38
C ARG A 360 -6.88 -8.72 15.21
N SER A 361 -6.39 -9.78 15.84
CA SER A 361 -5.16 -9.75 16.65
C SER A 361 -5.12 -8.71 17.79
N ALA A 362 -6.24 -8.07 18.16
CA ALA A 362 -6.27 -7.09 19.25
C ALA A 362 -6.08 -7.79 20.61
N LYS A 363 -5.34 -7.14 21.51
CA LYS A 363 -5.16 -7.64 22.88
C LYS A 363 -6.31 -7.16 23.75
N LEU A 364 -7.19 -8.05 24.17
CA LEU A 364 -8.41 -7.73 24.94
C LEU A 364 -8.38 -8.22 26.40
N ALA A 365 -7.21 -8.65 26.90
CA ALA A 365 -7.10 -9.17 28.25
C ALA A 365 -7.61 -8.16 29.29
N GLY A 366 -8.63 -8.54 30.07
CA GLY A 366 -9.25 -7.68 31.08
C GLY A 366 -10.04 -6.47 30.54
N ALA A 367 -10.28 -6.38 29.24
CA ALA A 367 -11.11 -5.33 28.67
C ALA A 367 -12.58 -5.50 29.10
N LYS A 368 -13.27 -4.38 29.38
CA LYS A 368 -14.71 -4.38 29.70
C LYS A 368 -15.51 -4.19 28.42
N LEU A 369 -16.28 -5.20 28.04
CA LEU A 369 -16.96 -5.27 26.73
C LEU A 369 -18.48 -5.25 26.84
N ASP A 370 -19.04 -5.04 28.03
CA ASP A 370 -20.49 -5.07 28.24
C ASP A 370 -21.20 -4.09 27.29
N GLY A 371 -22.24 -4.56 26.59
CA GLY A 371 -23.00 -3.73 25.66
C GLY A 371 -22.34 -3.48 24.29
N THR A 372 -21.13 -4.00 24.02
CA THR A 372 -20.47 -3.83 22.72
C THR A 372 -20.93 -4.82 21.64
N GLY A 373 -21.51 -5.96 22.05
CA GLY A 373 -21.82 -7.08 21.15
C GLY A 373 -20.61 -7.90 20.72
N ILE A 374 -19.40 -7.61 21.21
CA ILE A 374 -18.16 -8.34 20.88
C ILE A 374 -17.97 -9.51 21.86
N THR A 375 -17.71 -10.71 21.33
CA THR A 375 -17.15 -11.81 22.13
C THR A 375 -15.63 -11.90 21.95
N VAL A 376 -14.88 -12.19 23.02
CA VAL A 376 -13.41 -12.25 23.00
C VAL A 376 -12.89 -13.31 22.01
N ALA A 377 -13.61 -14.42 21.87
CA ALA A 377 -13.25 -15.50 20.96
C ALA A 377 -13.35 -15.08 19.48
N GLU A 378 -14.37 -14.30 19.10
CA GLU A 378 -14.55 -13.81 17.73
C GLU A 378 -13.56 -12.68 17.39
N ALA A 379 -13.23 -11.82 18.35
CA ALA A 379 -12.32 -10.70 18.14
C ALA A 379 -10.84 -11.11 18.00
N THR A 380 -10.44 -12.22 18.62
CA THR A 380 -9.02 -12.66 18.67
C THR A 380 -8.69 -13.82 17.74
N ALA A 381 -9.70 -14.40 17.07
CA ALA A 381 -9.47 -15.48 16.12
C ALA A 381 -8.54 -15.00 14.99
N PRO A 382 -7.42 -15.72 14.70
CA PRO A 382 -6.70 -15.49 13.45
C PRO A 382 -7.69 -15.70 12.30
N PRO A 383 -7.60 -14.92 11.20
CA PRO A 383 -8.50 -15.11 10.08
C PRO A 383 -8.46 -16.58 9.66
N PRO A 384 -9.61 -17.23 9.43
CA PRO A 384 -9.57 -18.54 8.80
C PRO A 384 -8.75 -18.39 7.51
N PRO A 385 -7.85 -19.34 7.19
CA PRO A 385 -7.14 -19.28 5.92
C PRO A 385 -8.20 -19.11 4.84
N PRO A 386 -8.02 -18.17 3.88
CA PRO A 386 -9.07 -17.83 2.94
C PRO A 386 -9.63 -19.11 2.34
N VAL A 387 -10.96 -19.24 2.34
CA VAL A 387 -11.59 -20.50 1.96
C VAL A 387 -11.12 -20.88 0.55
N PRO A 388 -11.04 -22.18 0.17
CA PRO A 388 -10.63 -22.56 -1.17
C PRO A 388 -11.35 -21.78 -2.28
N GLU A 389 -12.57 -21.34 -2.03
CA GLU A 389 -13.37 -20.46 -2.89
C GLU A 389 -12.90 -19.00 -2.94
N GLU A 390 -12.41 -18.37 -1.85
CA GLU A 390 -11.79 -17.04 -1.85
C GLU A 390 -10.41 -17.06 -2.51
N ARG A 391 -9.64 -18.14 -2.29
CA ARG A 391 -8.39 -18.43 -3.03
C ARG A 391 -8.65 -18.70 -4.52
N ARG A 392 -9.88 -19.11 -4.87
CA ARG A 392 -10.34 -19.30 -6.26
C ARG A 392 -11.03 -18.05 -6.83
N ALA A 393 -11.63 -17.19 -6.00
CA ALA A 393 -12.22 -15.91 -6.37
C ALA A 393 -11.13 -14.90 -6.75
N GLN A 394 -10.03 -14.86 -5.99
CA GLN A 394 -8.80 -14.16 -6.39
C GLN A 394 -8.16 -14.72 -7.67
N ARG A 395 -8.58 -15.91 -8.13
CA ARG A 395 -8.16 -16.54 -9.39
C ARG A 395 -9.19 -16.41 -10.53
N ARG A 396 -10.38 -15.86 -10.30
CA ARG A 396 -11.45 -15.70 -11.32
C ARG A 396 -12.29 -14.44 -11.04
N TYR A 397 -11.87 -13.30 -11.57
CA TYR A 397 -12.77 -12.17 -11.75
C TYR A 397 -13.28 -12.13 -13.19
N ALA A 398 -14.55 -12.50 -13.37
CA ALA A 398 -15.40 -12.10 -14.48
C ALA A 398 -16.31 -10.99 -13.95
N HIS A 399 -16.13 -9.77 -14.44
CA HIS A 399 -16.85 -8.57 -14.01
C HIS A 399 -18.16 -8.39 -14.80
N PRO A 400 -19.14 -7.58 -14.31
CA PRO A 400 -20.25 -7.13 -15.15
C PRO A 400 -19.68 -6.39 -16.36
N SER A 401 -19.99 -6.90 -17.56
CA SER A 401 -19.54 -6.29 -18.79
C SER A 401 -20.57 -5.26 -19.28
N LEU A 402 -20.08 -4.14 -19.81
CA LEU A 402 -20.93 -3.26 -20.60
C LEU A 402 -21.14 -3.95 -21.95
N ILE A 403 -22.38 -4.07 -22.39
CA ILE A 403 -22.69 -4.46 -23.76
C ILE A 403 -22.75 -3.19 -24.59
N VAL A 404 -21.85 -3.09 -25.55
CA VAL A 404 -21.83 -2.00 -26.53
C VAL A 404 -22.55 -2.48 -27.77
N ARG A 405 -23.70 -1.88 -28.06
CA ARG A 405 -24.50 -2.16 -29.24
C ARG A 405 -24.25 -1.09 -30.30
N THR A 406 -23.80 -1.54 -31.46
CA THR A 406 -23.57 -0.73 -32.65
C THR A 406 -24.38 -1.30 -33.82
N ASP A 407 -24.33 -0.63 -34.96
CA ASP A 407 -24.80 -1.17 -36.24
C ASP A 407 -24.11 -2.49 -36.64
N ARG A 408 -22.89 -2.72 -36.14
CA ARG A 408 -22.08 -3.93 -36.38
C ARG A 408 -22.32 -5.06 -35.37
N GLY A 409 -23.17 -4.86 -34.36
CA GLY A 409 -23.58 -5.89 -33.41
C GLY A 409 -23.47 -5.50 -31.93
N ALA A 410 -23.69 -6.48 -31.05
CA ALA A 410 -23.58 -6.32 -29.61
C ALA A 410 -22.28 -6.93 -29.08
N HIS A 411 -21.50 -6.15 -28.34
CA HIS A 411 -20.13 -6.50 -27.98
C HIS A 411 -19.91 -6.31 -26.49
N PRO A 412 -19.67 -7.40 -25.73
CA PRO A 412 -19.41 -7.32 -24.30
C PRO A 412 -18.00 -6.80 -24.04
N THR A 413 -17.84 -6.02 -22.98
CA THR A 413 -16.54 -5.50 -22.56
C THR A 413 -15.80 -6.46 -21.64
N ARG A 414 -14.47 -6.54 -21.78
CA ARG A 414 -13.63 -7.45 -21.00
C ARG A 414 -13.09 -6.81 -19.73
N ASN A 415 -12.83 -5.51 -19.78
CA ASN A 415 -12.43 -4.65 -18.68
C ASN A 415 -12.92 -3.25 -19.03
N TRP A 416 -13.28 -2.48 -18.01
CA TRP A 416 -13.62 -1.09 -18.20
C TRP A 416 -12.95 -0.25 -17.12
N SER A 417 -12.37 0.86 -17.55
CA SER A 417 -11.77 1.89 -16.70
C SER A 417 -12.35 3.23 -17.12
N ILE A 418 -12.41 4.21 -16.21
CA ILE A 418 -12.90 5.54 -16.53
C ILE A 418 -11.88 6.18 -17.50
N GLY A 419 -12.19 6.22 -18.80
CA GLY A 419 -11.26 6.64 -19.85
C GLY A 419 -11.06 5.66 -21.01
N GLY A 420 -11.64 4.46 -20.95
CA GLY A 420 -11.66 3.53 -22.09
C GLY A 420 -12.17 2.14 -21.77
N LEU A 421 -12.84 1.53 -22.76
CA LEU A 421 -13.41 0.19 -22.73
C LEU A 421 -12.61 -0.76 -23.64
N CYS A 422 -12.53 -2.02 -23.27
CA CYS A 422 -12.02 -3.07 -24.17
C CYS A 422 -13.19 -3.97 -24.58
N LEU A 423 -13.60 -3.91 -25.85
CA LEU A 423 -14.68 -4.71 -26.42
C LEU A 423 -14.14 -6.04 -26.93
N ARG A 424 -14.89 -7.13 -26.77
CA ARG A 424 -14.59 -8.40 -27.45
C ARG A 424 -15.38 -8.47 -28.76
N VAL A 425 -14.67 -8.44 -29.89
CA VAL A 425 -15.23 -8.38 -31.24
C VAL A 425 -14.35 -9.18 -32.19
N PRO A 426 -14.86 -9.77 -33.28
CA PRO A 426 -14.00 -10.38 -34.29
C PRO A 426 -12.93 -9.40 -34.80
N ASP A 427 -11.73 -9.93 -35.10
CA ASP A 427 -10.65 -9.13 -35.70
C ASP A 427 -11.16 -8.48 -37.00
N ASN A 428 -10.77 -7.21 -37.25
CA ASN A 428 -11.16 -6.37 -38.41
C ASN A 428 -12.57 -5.75 -38.39
N LEU A 429 -13.35 -5.88 -37.31
CA LEU A 429 -14.70 -5.29 -37.28
C LEU A 429 -14.69 -3.76 -37.10
N PHE A 430 -13.67 -3.20 -36.45
CA PHE A 430 -13.53 -1.77 -36.17
C PHE A 430 -12.09 -1.34 -36.39
N HIS A 431 -11.87 -0.15 -36.93
CA HIS A 431 -10.54 0.35 -37.29
C HIS A 431 -9.99 1.39 -36.34
N GLU A 432 -8.68 1.40 -36.08
CA GLU A 432 -8.04 2.43 -35.26
C GLU A 432 -8.30 3.84 -35.81
N GLY A 433 -8.71 4.76 -34.92
CA GLY A 433 -9.13 6.12 -35.27
C GLY A 433 -10.60 6.24 -35.71
N GLU A 434 -11.29 5.12 -35.97
CA GLU A 434 -12.72 5.12 -36.30
C GLU A 434 -13.54 5.65 -35.12
N THR A 435 -14.55 6.46 -35.43
CA THR A 435 -15.53 6.91 -34.44
C THR A 435 -16.80 6.07 -34.58
N ILE A 436 -17.21 5.47 -33.47
CA ILE A 436 -18.36 4.57 -33.37
C ILE A 436 -19.42 5.23 -32.49
N ASP A 437 -20.63 5.38 -33.02
CA ASP A 437 -21.80 5.71 -32.22
C ASP A 437 -22.44 4.41 -31.71
N ALA A 438 -22.58 4.30 -30.40
CA ALA A 438 -23.03 3.08 -29.75
C ALA A 438 -24.05 3.34 -28.65
N ARG A 439 -24.94 2.38 -28.43
CA ARG A 439 -25.78 2.31 -27.22
C ARG A 439 -25.17 1.31 -26.26
N LEU A 440 -24.82 1.77 -25.07
CA LEU A 440 -24.29 0.96 -24.00
C LEU A 440 -25.41 0.52 -23.07
N SER A 441 -25.34 -0.70 -22.59
CA SER A 441 -26.17 -1.25 -21.52
C SER A 441 -25.33 -2.15 -20.64
N MET A 442 -25.84 -2.52 -19.48
CA MET A 442 -25.19 -3.54 -18.66
C MET A 442 -25.68 -4.93 -19.07
N GLU A 443 -24.80 -5.93 -19.02
CA GLU A 443 -25.16 -7.32 -19.29
C GLU A 443 -26.29 -7.78 -18.36
N GLY A 444 -27.42 -8.21 -18.93
CA GLY A 444 -28.63 -8.60 -18.18
C GLY A 444 -29.53 -7.43 -17.74
N ARG A 445 -29.19 -6.18 -18.07
CA ARG A 445 -29.93 -4.95 -17.72
C ARG A 445 -30.05 -4.02 -18.93
N ASP A 446 -30.91 -4.42 -19.86
CA ASP A 446 -31.21 -3.66 -21.07
C ASP A 446 -32.11 -2.43 -20.81
N ASP A 447 -32.64 -2.30 -19.59
CA ASP A 447 -33.43 -1.15 -19.10
C ASP A 447 -32.56 0.09 -18.82
N VAL A 448 -31.29 -0.11 -18.47
CA VAL A 448 -30.35 0.99 -18.21
C VAL A 448 -29.42 1.13 -19.41
N THR A 449 -29.66 2.17 -20.21
CA THR A 449 -28.89 2.39 -21.44
C THR A 449 -28.35 3.82 -21.54
N ALA A 450 -27.23 4.00 -22.23
CA ALA A 450 -26.70 5.31 -22.56
C ALA A 450 -26.16 5.32 -24.00
N SER A 451 -26.43 6.39 -24.72
CA SER A 451 -25.77 6.62 -26.01
C SER A 451 -24.37 7.18 -25.76
N ALA A 452 -23.38 6.67 -26.47
CA ALA A 452 -22.04 7.23 -26.47
C ALA A 452 -21.41 7.21 -27.85
N ARG A 453 -20.69 8.28 -28.14
CA ARG A 453 -19.74 8.32 -29.24
C ARG A 453 -18.38 7.92 -28.70
N MET A 454 -17.74 6.95 -29.35
CA MET A 454 -16.45 6.42 -28.93
C MET A 454 -15.47 6.45 -30.08
N VAL A 455 -14.19 6.64 -29.80
CA VAL A 455 -13.13 6.54 -30.79
C VAL A 455 -12.35 5.26 -30.52
N VAL A 456 -12.12 4.46 -31.56
CA VAL A 456 -11.27 3.27 -31.49
C VAL A 456 -9.82 3.71 -31.33
N VAL A 457 -9.22 3.29 -30.22
CA VAL A 457 -7.87 3.70 -29.83
C VAL A 457 -6.83 2.67 -30.28
N SER A 458 -7.20 1.40 -30.34
CA SER A 458 -6.32 0.34 -30.87
C SER A 458 -7.08 -0.96 -31.09
N GLU A 459 -6.69 -1.69 -32.12
CA GLU A 459 -7.07 -3.09 -32.32
C GLU A 459 -6.07 -4.01 -31.60
N GLY A 460 -6.57 -4.95 -30.79
CA GLY A 460 -5.76 -5.90 -30.04
C GLY A 460 -5.24 -7.00 -30.96
N ILE A 461 -3.91 -7.10 -31.07
CA ILE A 461 -3.24 -8.06 -31.96
C ILE A 461 -3.62 -9.52 -31.59
N GLY A 462 -4.45 -10.14 -32.44
CA GLY A 462 -4.72 -11.59 -32.46
C GLY A 462 -5.65 -12.15 -31.39
N LYS A 463 -6.53 -11.33 -30.77
CA LYS A 463 -7.46 -11.79 -29.72
C LYS A 463 -8.89 -11.29 -29.85
N GLY A 464 -9.28 -10.72 -31.00
CA GLY A 464 -10.64 -10.24 -31.20
C GLY A 464 -11.05 -9.23 -30.13
N GLN A 465 -10.21 -8.21 -29.91
CA GLN A 465 -10.46 -7.18 -28.90
C GLN A 465 -10.15 -5.80 -29.47
N VAL A 466 -11.01 -4.83 -29.18
CA VAL A 466 -10.83 -3.44 -29.63
C VAL A 466 -10.94 -2.51 -28.43
N SER A 467 -9.95 -1.65 -28.25
CA SER A 467 -9.98 -0.62 -27.21
C SER A 467 -10.61 0.64 -27.75
N VAL A 468 -11.56 1.20 -27.01
CA VAL A 468 -12.33 2.38 -27.39
C VAL A 468 -12.32 3.39 -26.26
N ARG A 469 -12.32 4.67 -26.57
CA ARG A 469 -12.40 5.77 -25.60
C ARG A 469 -13.62 6.61 -25.87
N PHE A 470 -14.31 7.04 -24.82
CA PHE A 470 -15.45 7.96 -24.97
C PHE A 470 -14.97 9.30 -25.51
N HIS A 471 -15.65 9.78 -26.55
CA HIS A 471 -15.39 11.09 -27.14
C HIS A 471 -15.81 12.21 -26.17
N GLN A 472 -16.98 12.05 -25.53
CA GLN A 472 -17.49 12.92 -24.46
C GLN A 472 -18.33 12.11 -23.47
N TYR A 473 -18.45 12.62 -22.24
CA TYR A 473 -19.22 11.99 -21.17
C TYR A 473 -20.56 12.73 -20.97
N SER A 474 -21.62 12.23 -21.59
CA SER A 474 -22.98 12.68 -21.30
C SER A 474 -23.38 12.28 -19.87
N ASP A 475 -24.36 12.98 -19.29
CA ASP A 475 -24.80 12.68 -17.92
C ASP A 475 -25.48 11.30 -17.82
N ASP A 476 -26.15 10.85 -18.88
CA ASP A 476 -26.69 9.49 -18.98
C ASP A 476 -25.57 8.44 -19.00
N LEU A 477 -24.49 8.69 -19.74
CA LEU A 477 -23.33 7.81 -19.76
C LEU A 477 -22.61 7.78 -18.41
N LYS A 478 -22.42 8.94 -17.77
CA LYS A 478 -21.85 9.01 -16.42
C LYS A 478 -22.71 8.23 -15.43
N THR A 479 -24.03 8.32 -15.56
CA THR A 479 -24.99 7.59 -14.72
C THR A 479 -24.90 6.09 -14.96
N LEU A 480 -24.89 5.63 -16.22
CA LEU A 480 -24.70 4.21 -16.55
C LEU A 480 -23.36 3.67 -16.04
N LEU A 481 -22.26 4.39 -16.27
CA LEU A 481 -20.93 4.01 -15.81
C LEU A 481 -20.85 3.98 -14.28
N LYS A 482 -21.49 4.94 -13.59
CA LYS A 482 -21.60 4.95 -12.13
C LYS A 482 -22.42 3.77 -11.62
N THR A 483 -23.54 3.44 -12.26
CA THR A 483 -24.35 2.27 -11.90
C THR A 483 -23.58 0.97 -12.13
N ALA A 484 -22.89 0.82 -13.27
CA ALA A 484 -22.02 -0.31 -13.54
C ALA A 484 -20.86 -0.41 -12.53
N PHE A 485 -20.27 0.73 -12.13
CA PHE A 485 -19.22 0.80 -11.09
C PHE A 485 -19.74 0.26 -9.77
N LEU A 486 -20.91 0.73 -9.37
CA LEU A 486 -21.53 0.37 -8.10
C LEU A 486 -21.96 -1.10 -8.09
N GLU A 487 -22.47 -1.65 -9.19
CA GLU A 487 -22.80 -3.09 -9.28
C GLU A 487 -21.55 -3.98 -9.33
N HIS A 488 -20.48 -3.56 -10.01
CA HIS A 488 -19.18 -4.25 -9.95
C HIS A 488 -18.66 -4.32 -8.52
N GLN A 489 -18.81 -3.23 -7.76
CA GLN A 489 -18.41 -3.16 -6.37
C GLN A 489 -19.30 -3.97 -5.41
N LYS A 490 -20.53 -4.30 -5.80
CA LYS A 490 -21.39 -5.24 -5.06
C LYS A 490 -20.98 -6.71 -5.26
N LEU A 491 -20.27 -7.05 -6.33
CA LEU A 491 -19.77 -8.40 -6.61
C LEU A 491 -18.40 -8.69 -5.97
N GLU A 492 -17.71 -7.66 -5.51
CA GLU A 492 -16.39 -7.79 -4.85
C GLU A 492 -16.46 -8.12 -3.36
N GLY A 493 -17.67 -8.24 -2.78
CA GLY A 493 -17.91 -8.74 -1.43
C GLY A 493 -17.36 -7.86 -0.34
#